data_AF-A0A955BGS3-F1
#
_entry.id   AF-A0A955BGS3-F1
#
_cell.length_a   1.000
_cell.length_b   1.000
_cell.length_c   1.000
_cell.angle_alpha   90.00
_cell.angle_beta   90.00
_cell.angle_gamma   90.00
#
_symmetry.space_group_name_H-M   'P 1'
#
loop_
_entity.id
_entity.type
_entity.pdbx_description
1 polymer ?
#
loop_
_entity_poly.entity_id
_entity_poly.type
_entity_poly.pdbx_seq_one_letter_code
_entity_poly.pdbx_strand_id
1 'polypeptide(L)'
;MSIRSNRGSRSWRRAVGFRIGAIVLGLLPLVMLEFVLRAGGWGRPGDVDDPYVGFASTSPLFQLTADGQSYEIAPGRLEYFRPESFPARKGPGEFRIFCLGGSTVQGRPYSTETSFTAWLELHLKAADDRREWNVINCGGVSYASYRLTPILRETLAYQPDLYILYTGHNEFLEER
;
A
#
# COMPACT_ATOMS: atom_id res chain seq x y z
N MET A 1 26.12 72.92 10.42
CA MET A 1 27.18 71.93 10.72
C MET A 1 26.51 70.59 10.99
N SER A 2 26.74 69.61 10.11
CA SER A 2 26.03 68.33 10.01
C SER A 2 26.71 67.25 10.84
N ILE A 3 25.96 66.53 11.70
CA ILE A 3 26.32 65.17 12.15
C ILE A 3 25.03 64.33 12.28
N ARG A 4 24.58 63.71 11.18
CA ARG A 4 23.64 62.58 11.25
C ARG A 4 24.43 61.31 11.57
N SER A 5 24.34 60.89 12.83
CA SER A 5 24.91 59.64 13.35
C SER A 5 24.20 58.41 12.76
N ASN A 6 24.84 57.73 11.82
CA ASN A 6 24.36 56.49 11.17
C ASN A 6 24.58 55.24 12.05
N ARG A 7 24.17 55.28 13.32
CA ARG A 7 24.39 54.18 14.29
C ARG A 7 23.29 53.10 14.31
N GLY A 8 22.14 53.33 13.68
CA GLY A 8 20.97 52.43 13.74
C GLY A 8 21.04 51.17 12.87
N SER A 9 21.72 51.21 11.71
CA SER A 9 21.66 50.08 10.75
C SER A 9 22.57 48.90 11.13
N ARG A 10 23.67 49.15 11.85
CA ARG A 10 24.63 48.11 12.27
C ARG A 10 24.11 47.23 13.42
N SER A 11 23.32 47.78 14.35
CA SER A 11 22.76 46.98 15.46
C SER A 11 21.63 46.07 14.97
N TRP A 12 20.79 46.56 14.06
CA TRP A 12 19.74 45.76 13.42
C TRP A 12 20.30 44.59 12.62
N ARG A 13 21.33 44.82 11.79
CA ARG A 13 22.01 43.75 11.03
C ARG A 13 22.62 42.68 11.93
N ARG A 14 23.18 43.06 13.09
CA ARG A 14 23.71 42.12 14.08
C ARG A 14 22.59 41.32 14.79
N ALA A 15 21.48 41.98 15.13
CA ALA A 15 20.32 41.32 15.74
C ALA A 15 19.65 40.33 14.77
N VAL A 16 19.52 40.70 13.48
CA VAL A 16 19.02 39.79 12.43
C VAL A 16 19.99 38.64 12.20
N GLY A 17 21.30 38.90 12.14
CA GLY A 17 22.33 37.86 12.01
C GLY A 17 22.30 36.86 13.17
N PHE A 18 22.12 37.34 14.40
CA PHE A 18 21.98 36.47 15.58
C PHE A 18 20.72 35.58 15.50
N ARG A 19 19.58 36.14 15.08
CA ARG A 19 18.33 35.40 14.91
C ARG A 19 18.45 34.33 13.82
N ILE A 20 19.05 34.67 12.68
CA ILE A 20 19.34 33.70 11.61
C ILE A 20 20.28 32.60 12.13
N GLY A 21 21.34 32.97 12.86
CA GLY A 21 22.25 31.99 13.47
C GLY A 21 21.56 31.04 14.44
N ALA A 22 20.65 31.54 15.28
CA ALA A 22 19.87 30.70 16.19
C ALA A 22 18.92 29.75 15.46
N ILE A 23 18.27 30.21 14.37
CA ILE A 23 17.41 29.37 13.52
C ILE A 23 18.25 28.28 12.85
N VAL A 24 19.40 28.65 12.26
CA VAL A 24 20.30 27.68 11.62
C VAL A 24 20.81 26.66 12.64
N LEU A 25 21.21 27.09 13.83
CA LEU A 25 21.65 26.18 14.89
C LEU A 25 20.53 25.23 15.34
N GLY A 26 19.30 25.72 15.44
CA GLY A 26 18.12 24.90 15.77
C GLY A 26 17.73 23.91 14.68
N LEU A 27 17.91 24.27 13.40
CA LEU A 27 17.63 23.40 12.26
C LEU A 27 18.77 22.43 11.93
N LEU A 28 20.00 22.74 12.34
CA LEU A 28 21.19 21.90 12.12
C LEU A 28 21.00 20.43 12.52
N PRO A 29 20.46 20.07 13.71
CA PRO A 29 20.24 18.68 14.08
C PRO A 29 19.23 17.98 13.18
N LEU A 30 18.19 18.67 12.68
CA LEU A 30 17.21 18.09 11.75
C LEU A 30 17.84 17.80 10.39
N VAL A 31 18.66 18.73 9.89
CA VAL A 31 19.40 18.53 8.63
C VAL A 31 20.40 17.38 8.77
N MET A 32 21.12 17.31 9.88
CA MET A 32 22.05 16.21 10.13
C MET A 32 21.33 14.86 10.25
N LEU A 33 20.19 14.82 10.94
CA LEU A 33 19.36 13.62 11.02
C LEU A 33 18.93 13.17 9.62
N GLU A 34 18.40 14.07 8.80
CA GLU A 34 18.01 13.76 7.41
C GLU A 34 19.18 13.20 6.59
N PHE A 35 20.38 13.76 6.72
CA PHE A 35 21.56 13.24 6.03
C PHE A 35 21.94 11.83 6.51
N VAL A 36 21.87 11.57 7.82
CA VAL A 36 22.13 10.23 8.38
C VAL A 36 21.08 9.23 7.89
N LEU A 37 19.80 9.62 7.89
CA LEU A 37 18.71 8.78 7.39
C LEU A 37 18.91 8.45 5.91
N ARG A 38 19.20 9.44 5.07
CA ARG A 38 19.46 9.24 3.63
C ARG A 38 20.70 8.39 3.36
N ALA A 39 21.79 8.61 4.09
CA ALA A 39 23.02 7.82 3.96
C ALA A 39 22.83 6.37 4.44
N GLY A 40 22.04 6.16 5.48
CA GLY A 40 21.63 4.84 5.98
C GLY A 40 20.57 4.14 5.10
N GLY A 41 20.05 4.83 4.08
CA GLY A 41 19.01 4.29 3.20
C GLY A 41 17.61 4.21 3.84
N TRP A 42 17.41 4.84 4.99
CA TRP A 42 16.12 4.88 5.68
C TRP A 42 15.18 5.92 5.03
N GLY A 43 13.90 5.57 4.85
CA GLY A 43 12.88 6.49 4.31
C GLY A 43 12.89 6.62 2.77
N ARG A 44 13.41 5.63 2.04
CA ARG A 44 13.30 5.62 0.57
C ARG A 44 11.82 5.55 0.16
N PRO A 45 11.33 6.42 -0.74
CA PRO A 45 9.92 6.46 -1.17
C PRO A 45 9.37 5.18 -1.81
N GLY A 46 10.21 4.17 -2.06
CA GLY A 46 9.77 2.85 -2.52
C GLY A 46 9.41 1.86 -1.40
N ASP A 47 9.83 2.14 -0.16
CA ASP A 47 9.68 1.25 1.01
C ASP A 47 8.67 1.78 2.05
N VAL A 48 8.14 2.99 1.85
CA VAL A 48 7.25 3.67 2.79
C VAL A 48 5.83 3.64 2.20
N ASP A 49 4.96 2.87 2.86
CA ASP A 49 3.52 2.97 2.67
C ASP A 49 3.11 4.45 2.81
N ASP A 50 2.49 4.97 1.76
CA ASP A 50 2.05 6.35 1.68
C ASP A 50 1.09 6.65 2.86
N PRO A 51 1.49 7.51 3.83
CA PRO A 51 0.63 7.87 4.95
C PRO A 51 -0.60 8.67 4.51
N TYR A 52 -0.64 9.12 3.25
CA TYR A 52 -1.78 9.72 2.57
C TYR A 52 -2.26 8.81 1.43
N VAL A 53 -2.66 7.59 1.78
CA VAL A 53 -3.59 6.78 0.97
C VAL A 53 -3.20 6.71 -0.52
N GLY A 54 -2.01 6.18 -0.82
CA GLY A 54 -1.67 5.59 -2.11
C GLY A 54 -1.94 6.41 -3.38
N PHE A 55 -1.71 7.73 -3.37
CA PHE A 55 -1.92 8.56 -4.56
C PHE A 55 -0.68 8.65 -5.48
N ALA A 56 0.50 8.18 -5.06
CA ALA A 56 1.72 8.29 -5.87
C ALA A 56 2.38 6.97 -6.27
N SER A 57 2.04 5.84 -5.65
CA SER A 57 2.66 4.54 -5.94
C SER A 57 1.71 3.39 -5.64
N THR A 58 0.90 2.97 -6.62
CA THR A 58 0.21 1.67 -6.58
C THR A 58 1.25 0.57 -6.70
N SER A 59 1.87 0.21 -5.57
CA SER A 59 2.60 -1.05 -5.47
C SER A 59 1.61 -2.19 -5.79
N PRO A 60 1.96 -3.09 -6.72
CA PRO A 60 1.06 -4.17 -7.11
C PRO A 60 0.72 -5.05 -5.90
N LEU A 61 -0.50 -5.57 -5.87
CA LEU A 61 -0.91 -6.52 -4.85
C LEU A 61 -0.09 -7.81 -4.96
N PHE A 62 0.11 -8.28 -6.18
CA PHE A 62 0.83 -9.51 -6.47
C PHE A 62 2.19 -9.25 -7.09
N GLN A 63 3.19 -10.01 -6.65
CA GLN A 63 4.50 -10.10 -7.27
C GLN A 63 4.71 -11.51 -7.84
N LEU A 64 5.49 -11.61 -8.91
CA LEU A 64 5.90 -12.90 -9.44
C LEU A 64 6.99 -13.49 -8.53
N THR A 65 6.85 -14.76 -8.17
CA THR A 65 7.87 -15.49 -7.41
C THR A 65 9.19 -15.56 -8.18
N ALA A 66 10.31 -15.73 -7.47
CA ALA A 66 11.65 -15.74 -8.07
C ALA A 66 11.84 -16.84 -9.15
N ASP A 67 11.11 -17.95 -9.02
CA ASP A 67 11.09 -19.05 -9.99
C ASP A 67 10.12 -18.84 -11.16
N GLY A 68 9.35 -17.75 -11.15
CA GLY A 68 8.40 -17.38 -12.19
C GLY A 68 7.15 -18.26 -12.27
N GLN A 69 6.92 -19.14 -11.29
CA GLN A 69 5.84 -20.13 -11.35
C GLN A 69 4.51 -19.61 -10.79
N SER A 70 4.56 -18.67 -9.85
CA SER A 70 3.38 -18.24 -9.09
C SER A 70 3.36 -16.72 -8.93
N TYR A 71 2.18 -16.17 -8.80
CA TYR A 71 1.98 -14.86 -8.20
C TYR A 71 1.70 -15.05 -6.71
N GLU A 72 2.28 -14.19 -5.88
CA GLU A 72 2.05 -14.15 -4.44
C GLU A 72 1.81 -12.71 -3.97
N ILE A 73 1.06 -12.52 -2.90
CA ILE A 73 0.88 -11.19 -2.33
C ILE A 73 2.24 -10.62 -1.92
N ALA A 74 2.54 -9.41 -2.42
CA ALA A 74 3.83 -8.78 -2.22
C ALA A 74 4.09 -8.52 -0.72
N PRO A 75 5.34 -8.68 -0.21
CA PRO A 75 5.65 -8.53 1.21
C PRO A 75 5.19 -7.19 1.81
N GLY A 76 5.31 -6.10 1.05
CA GLY A 76 4.85 -4.76 1.46
C GLY A 76 3.33 -4.60 1.58
N ARG A 77 2.54 -5.61 1.19
CA ARG A 77 1.08 -5.60 1.26
C ARG A 77 0.55 -6.41 2.44
N LEU A 78 1.40 -7.19 3.11
CA LEU A 78 0.99 -8.11 4.18
C LEU A 78 0.55 -7.42 5.48
N GLU A 79 0.72 -6.10 5.61
CA GLU A 79 0.12 -5.34 6.70
C GLU A 79 -1.42 -5.36 6.62
N TYR A 80 -1.96 -5.23 5.41
CA TYR A 80 -3.41 -5.11 5.17
C TYR A 80 -4.03 -6.34 4.56
N PHE A 81 -3.25 -7.20 3.90
CA PHE A 81 -3.69 -8.42 3.25
C PHE A 81 -3.14 -9.66 3.97
N ARG A 82 -3.61 -10.84 3.58
CA ARG A 82 -3.08 -12.12 4.06
C ARG A 82 -2.29 -12.80 2.95
N PRO A 83 -1.36 -13.71 3.26
CA PRO A 83 -0.67 -14.48 2.23
C PRO A 83 -1.70 -15.19 1.32
N GLU A 84 -1.52 -15.02 0.02
CA GLU A 84 -2.33 -15.64 -1.03
C GLU A 84 -1.42 -15.85 -2.23
N SER A 85 -1.58 -16.97 -2.93
CA SER A 85 -0.80 -17.26 -4.13
C SER A 85 -1.55 -18.11 -5.14
N PHE A 86 -1.19 -17.95 -6.41
CA PHE A 86 -1.80 -18.71 -7.50
C PHE A 86 -0.83 -18.90 -8.68
N PRO A 87 -1.03 -19.91 -9.54
CA PRO A 87 -0.15 -20.17 -10.68
C PRO A 87 -0.09 -18.99 -11.66
N ALA A 88 1.13 -18.59 -12.05
CA ALA A 88 1.34 -17.50 -13.00
C ALA A 88 0.79 -17.82 -14.39
N ARG A 89 0.87 -19.10 -14.77
CA ARG A 89 0.25 -19.63 -15.99
C ARG A 89 -1.01 -20.39 -15.60
N LYS A 90 -2.13 -20.02 -16.22
CA LYS A 90 -3.41 -20.68 -16.03
C LYS A 90 -3.37 -22.10 -16.59
N GLY A 91 -3.75 -23.08 -15.78
CA GLY A 91 -3.78 -24.49 -16.14
C GLY A 91 -4.95 -24.85 -17.07
N PRO A 92 -4.88 -25.96 -17.81
CA PRO A 92 -6.03 -26.49 -18.55
C PRO A 92 -7.18 -26.82 -17.59
N GLY A 93 -8.38 -26.32 -17.87
CA GLY A 93 -9.56 -26.57 -17.03
C GLY A 93 -9.60 -25.76 -15.72
N GLU A 94 -8.63 -24.85 -15.50
CA GLU A 94 -8.66 -23.93 -14.36
C GLU A 94 -9.74 -22.86 -14.54
N PHE A 95 -10.52 -22.66 -13.48
CA PHE A 95 -11.49 -21.58 -13.37
C PHE A 95 -11.08 -20.64 -12.23
N ARG A 96 -10.64 -19.43 -12.60
CA ARG A 96 -9.97 -18.45 -11.76
C ARG A 96 -10.94 -17.36 -11.30
N ILE A 97 -11.22 -17.32 -10.01
CA ILE A 97 -12.16 -16.40 -9.38
C ILE A 97 -11.37 -15.42 -8.50
N PHE A 98 -11.50 -14.12 -8.75
CA PHE A 98 -10.93 -13.10 -7.87
C PHE A 98 -12.02 -12.50 -6.99
N CYS A 99 -11.86 -12.63 -5.67
CA CYS A 99 -12.75 -12.05 -4.68
C CYS A 99 -12.16 -10.74 -4.16
N LEU A 100 -12.79 -9.60 -4.47
CA LEU A 100 -12.34 -8.27 -4.03
C LEU A 100 -13.23 -7.73 -2.92
N GLY A 101 -12.61 -7.13 -1.91
CA GLY A 101 -13.35 -6.47 -0.84
C GLY A 101 -12.51 -6.05 0.35
N GLY A 102 -13.22 -5.72 1.42
CA GLY A 102 -12.62 -5.32 2.69
C GLY A 102 -12.20 -6.50 3.58
N SER A 103 -12.19 -6.25 4.88
CA SER A 103 -11.86 -7.21 5.95
C SER A 103 -12.72 -8.48 5.93
N THR A 104 -13.97 -8.41 5.46
CA THR A 104 -14.84 -9.59 5.34
C THR A 104 -14.35 -10.57 4.28
N VAL A 105 -13.88 -10.07 3.13
CA VAL A 105 -13.28 -10.93 2.10
C VAL A 105 -12.01 -11.57 2.64
N GLN A 106 -11.17 -10.80 3.31
CA GLN A 106 -9.96 -11.32 3.94
C GLN A 106 -10.20 -12.48 4.92
N GLY A 107 -11.37 -12.53 5.58
CA GLY A 107 -11.69 -13.50 6.63
C GLY A 107 -11.54 -12.97 8.06
N ARG A 108 -11.42 -11.65 8.27
CA ARG A 108 -11.44 -11.07 9.62
C ARG A 108 -12.84 -11.20 10.25
N PRO A 109 -12.94 -11.38 11.59
CA PRO A 109 -11.85 -11.40 12.59
C PRO A 109 -11.18 -12.76 12.78
N TYR A 110 -11.56 -13.78 12.02
CA TYR A 110 -11.04 -15.14 12.13
C TYR A 110 -9.77 -15.31 11.29
N SER A 111 -9.78 -16.22 10.32
CA SER A 111 -8.61 -16.57 9.52
C SER A 111 -8.98 -16.75 8.04
N THR A 112 -7.96 -16.82 7.19
CA THR A 112 -8.10 -17.07 5.75
C THR A 112 -8.75 -18.43 5.47
N GLU A 113 -8.43 -19.45 6.24
CA GLU A 113 -8.95 -20.81 6.09
C GLU A 113 -10.44 -20.91 6.42
N THR A 114 -10.95 -19.95 7.18
CA THR A 114 -12.37 -19.83 7.54
C THR A 114 -13.09 -18.71 6.79
N SER A 115 -12.39 -18.02 5.87
CA SER A 115 -12.97 -16.99 5.03
C SER A 115 -13.98 -17.57 4.03
N PHE A 116 -14.95 -16.77 3.58
CA PHE A 116 -15.92 -17.26 2.62
C PHE A 116 -15.28 -17.68 1.29
N THR A 117 -14.10 -17.15 0.94
CA THR A 117 -13.40 -17.53 -0.29
C THR A 117 -12.90 -18.97 -0.21
N ALA A 118 -12.38 -19.38 0.95
CA ALA A 118 -11.99 -20.77 1.20
C ALA A 118 -13.21 -21.71 1.17
N TRP A 119 -14.31 -21.34 1.83
CA TRP A 119 -15.56 -22.11 1.79
C TRP A 119 -16.13 -22.19 0.37
N LEU A 120 -16.08 -21.09 -0.38
CA LEU A 120 -16.53 -21.04 -1.77
C LEU A 120 -15.75 -22.04 -2.63
N GLU A 121 -14.41 -22.06 -2.52
CA GLU A 121 -13.59 -22.99 -3.26
C GLU A 121 -13.90 -24.46 -2.90
N LEU A 122 -14.02 -24.76 -1.60
CA LEU A 122 -14.39 -26.10 -1.13
C LEU A 122 -15.75 -26.54 -1.68
N HIS A 123 -16.75 -25.65 -1.66
CA HIS A 123 -18.08 -25.96 -2.17
C HIS A 123 -18.10 -26.12 -3.70
N LEU A 124 -17.33 -25.32 -4.44
CA LEU A 124 -17.20 -25.46 -5.89
C LEU A 124 -16.53 -26.79 -6.26
N LYS A 125 -15.45 -27.16 -5.57
CA LYS A 125 -14.77 -28.46 -5.73
C LYS A 125 -15.70 -29.63 -5.42
N ALA A 126 -16.55 -29.51 -4.38
CA ALA A 126 -17.54 -30.53 -4.06
C ALA A 126 -18.68 -30.63 -5.09
N ALA A 127 -18.99 -29.54 -5.79
CA ALA A 127 -20.08 -29.48 -6.77
C ALA A 127 -19.66 -29.91 -8.20
N ASP A 128 -18.42 -29.62 -8.61
CA ASP A 128 -17.85 -30.02 -9.91
C ASP A 128 -16.35 -30.23 -9.78
N ASP A 129 -15.94 -31.47 -9.53
CA ASP A 129 -14.53 -31.86 -9.35
C ASP A 129 -13.74 -31.97 -10.67
N ARG A 130 -14.42 -31.81 -11.82
CA ARG A 130 -13.81 -31.87 -13.16
C ARG A 130 -13.06 -30.59 -13.54
N ARG A 131 -13.21 -29.53 -12.74
CA ARG A 131 -12.56 -28.23 -12.95
C ARG A 131 -11.55 -27.97 -11.83
N GLU A 132 -10.45 -27.33 -12.19
CA GLU A 132 -9.51 -26.81 -11.21
C GLU A 132 -10.01 -25.44 -10.73
N TRP A 133 -10.76 -25.43 -9.63
CA TRP A 133 -11.22 -24.20 -9.02
C TRP A 133 -10.09 -23.50 -8.27
N ASN A 134 -9.88 -22.23 -8.60
CA ASN A 134 -8.88 -21.38 -7.97
C ASN A 134 -9.57 -20.08 -7.53
N VAL A 135 -9.83 -19.95 -6.22
CA VAL A 135 -10.49 -18.78 -5.64
C VAL A 135 -9.47 -17.92 -4.91
N ILE A 136 -9.09 -16.80 -5.52
CA ILE A 136 -8.07 -15.88 -5.03
C ILE A 136 -8.70 -14.83 -4.13
N ASN A 137 -8.22 -14.75 -2.89
CA ASN A 137 -8.64 -13.75 -1.91
C ASN A 137 -7.86 -12.42 -2.09
N CYS A 138 -8.55 -11.39 -2.55
CA CYS A 138 -8.01 -10.02 -2.65
C CYS A 138 -8.63 -9.08 -1.59
N GLY A 139 -8.84 -9.60 -0.37
CA GLY A 139 -9.42 -8.85 0.75
C GLY A 139 -8.39 -8.06 1.55
N GLY A 140 -8.57 -6.73 1.61
CA GLY A 140 -7.74 -5.82 2.40
C GLY A 140 -8.47 -5.27 3.62
N VAL A 141 -7.83 -5.24 4.81
CA VAL A 141 -8.44 -4.63 6.01
C VAL A 141 -8.72 -3.15 5.75
N SER A 142 -9.94 -2.71 6.05
CA SER A 142 -10.41 -1.33 5.87
C SER A 142 -10.42 -0.83 4.42
N TYR A 143 -10.32 -1.71 3.41
CA TYR A 143 -10.38 -1.29 2.00
C TYR A 143 -11.80 -0.91 1.59
N ALA A 144 -11.96 0.31 1.07
CA ALA A 144 -13.15 0.78 0.36
C ALA A 144 -13.05 0.52 -1.16
N SER A 145 -14.18 0.61 -1.85
CA SER A 145 -14.31 0.26 -3.28
C SER A 145 -13.30 0.95 -4.21
N TYR A 146 -12.96 2.21 -3.95
CA TYR A 146 -12.00 2.96 -4.77
C TYR A 146 -10.57 2.40 -4.66
N ARG A 147 -10.18 1.86 -3.50
CA ARG A 147 -8.87 1.20 -3.28
C ARG A 147 -8.81 -0.16 -3.96
N LEU A 148 -9.95 -0.77 -4.27
CA LEU A 148 -10.04 -2.03 -5.03
C LEU A 148 -9.89 -1.81 -6.54
N THR A 149 -10.09 -0.59 -7.05
CA THR A 149 -9.96 -0.29 -8.48
C THR A 149 -8.57 -0.60 -9.05
N PRO A 150 -7.44 -0.19 -8.44
CA PRO A 150 -6.12 -0.57 -8.96
C PRO A 150 -5.87 -2.08 -8.89
N ILE A 151 -6.35 -2.76 -7.85
CA ILE A 151 -6.25 -4.23 -7.72
C ILE A 151 -7.05 -4.94 -8.81
N LEU A 152 -8.26 -4.45 -9.11
CA LEU A 152 -9.04 -4.96 -10.22
C LEU A 152 -8.29 -4.80 -11.54
N ARG A 153 -7.72 -3.61 -11.81
CA ARG A 153 -6.95 -3.35 -13.04
C ARG A 153 -5.73 -4.26 -13.17
N GLU A 154 -5.02 -4.49 -12.08
CA GLU A 154 -3.89 -5.42 -12.03
C GLU A 154 -4.33 -6.84 -12.34
N THR A 155 -5.37 -7.34 -11.67
CA THR A 155 -5.83 -8.74 -11.80
C THR A 155 -6.42 -9.06 -13.17
N LEU A 156 -6.82 -8.06 -13.96
CA LEU A 156 -7.23 -8.26 -15.37
C LEU A 156 -6.12 -8.91 -16.20
N ALA A 157 -4.84 -8.69 -15.85
CA ALA A 157 -3.71 -9.31 -16.53
C ALA A 157 -3.53 -10.80 -16.18
N TYR A 158 -4.25 -11.31 -15.17
CA TYR A 158 -4.07 -12.66 -14.63
C TYR A 158 -5.13 -13.66 -15.11
N GLN A 159 -5.75 -13.41 -16.26
CA GLN A 159 -6.71 -14.32 -16.91
C GLN A 159 -7.89 -14.75 -16.00
N PRO A 160 -8.59 -13.79 -15.37
CA PRO A 160 -9.76 -14.07 -14.53
C PRO A 160 -10.91 -14.67 -15.36
N ASP A 161 -11.71 -15.56 -14.78
CA ASP A 161 -12.99 -16.01 -15.34
C ASP A 161 -14.19 -15.36 -14.65
N LEU A 162 -14.03 -15.03 -13.36
CA LEU A 162 -15.09 -14.43 -12.56
C LEU A 162 -14.50 -13.46 -11.53
N TYR A 163 -15.24 -12.39 -11.28
CA TYR A 163 -15.02 -11.48 -10.18
C TYR A 163 -16.19 -11.55 -9.19
N ILE A 164 -15.87 -11.62 -7.91
CA ILE A 164 -16.84 -11.44 -6.82
C ILE A 164 -16.45 -10.17 -6.08
N LEU A 165 -17.33 -9.18 -6.09
CA LEU A 165 -17.12 -7.91 -5.39
C LEU A 165 -17.97 -7.87 -4.12
N TYR A 166 -17.33 -7.76 -2.96
CA TYR A 166 -17.97 -7.60 -1.67
C TYR A 166 -17.43 -6.35 -0.97
N THR A 167 -18.11 -5.23 -1.19
CA THR A 167 -17.74 -3.88 -0.71
C THR A 167 -18.98 -3.18 -0.14
N GLY A 168 -18.82 -2.02 0.52
CA GLY A 168 -19.92 -1.26 1.14
C GLY A 168 -19.67 -0.87 2.60
N HIS A 169 -18.73 -1.55 3.27
CA HIS A 169 -18.49 -1.43 4.70
C HIS A 169 -17.45 -0.37 5.09
N ASN A 170 -16.64 0.14 4.15
CA ASN A 170 -15.53 1.07 4.44
C ASN A 170 -15.63 2.39 3.68
N GLU A 171 -16.68 2.56 2.89
CA GLU A 171 -16.90 3.67 1.97
C GLU A 171 -17.06 5.01 2.69
N PHE A 172 -17.35 4.97 3.99
CA PHE A 172 -17.48 6.13 4.88
C PHE A 172 -16.19 6.48 5.62
N LEU A 173 -15.14 5.66 5.55
CA LEU A 173 -13.92 5.83 6.35
C LEU A 173 -12.91 6.80 5.74
N GLU A 174 -13.05 7.15 4.46
CA GLU A 174 -12.06 7.92 3.72
C GLU A 174 -12.78 9.03 2.92
N GLU A 175 -12.41 10.29 3.14
CA GLU A 175 -12.93 11.43 2.36
C GLU A 175 -12.37 11.39 0.94
N ARG A 176 -13.24 11.65 -0.05
CA ARG A 176 -12.94 11.53 -1.49
C ARG A 176 -12.33 12.80 -2.06
#